data_AF-R7QIH7-F1
#
_entry.id   AF-R7QIH7-F1
#
_cell.length_a   1.000
_cell.length_b   1.000
_cell.length_c   1.000
_cell.angle_alpha   90.00
_cell.angle_beta   90.00
_cell.angle_gamma   90.00
#
_symmetry.space_group_name_H-M   'P 1'
#
loop_
_entity.id
_entity.type
_entity.pdbx_description
1 polymer ?
#
loop_
_entity_poly.entity_id
_entity_poly.type
_entity_poly.pdbx_seq_one_letter_code
_entity_poly.pdbx_strand_id
1 'polypeptide(L)'
;MARLFTVALFMAMLTHVALSCSCFEQTFEERFCGSTLSIRAKVLAKFDNCPGTCDPIEDQFEGKFFFIVKVLETFKGPSAEDNIIFLDTAVNDGLCGVNLSIGSEYLLNLNGEQMSNDGTCPKKTRPIGLCDFPTLWSNVSQDEKDFLDTPTC
;
A
#
# COMPACT_ATOMS: atom_id res chain seq x y z
N MET A 1 -32.00 4.84 -37.44
CA MET A 1 -32.17 4.59 -35.99
C MET A 1 -31.22 3.53 -35.45
N ALA A 2 -31.09 2.34 -36.06
CA ALA A 2 -30.19 1.28 -35.57
C ALA A 2 -28.72 1.70 -35.38
N ARG A 3 -28.16 2.53 -36.29
CA ARG A 3 -26.77 3.02 -36.22
C ARG A 3 -26.50 3.99 -35.05
N LEU A 4 -27.50 4.78 -34.64
CA LEU A 4 -27.35 5.66 -33.48
C LEU A 4 -27.33 4.86 -32.18
N PHE A 5 -28.14 3.80 -32.08
CA PHE A 5 -28.12 2.89 -30.93
C PHE A 5 -26.79 2.13 -30.82
N THR A 6 -26.17 1.74 -31.94
CA THR A 6 -24.86 1.05 -31.91
C THR A 6 -23.73 1.98 -31.47
N VAL A 7 -23.73 3.24 -31.93
CA VAL A 7 -22.73 4.24 -31.52
C VAL A 7 -22.91 4.62 -30.04
N ALA A 8 -24.14 4.78 -29.57
CA ALA A 8 -24.43 5.06 -28.16
C ALA A 8 -23.98 3.90 -27.24
N LEU A 9 -24.18 2.65 -27.66
CA LEU A 9 -23.75 1.48 -26.90
C LEU A 9 -22.22 1.37 -26.81
N PHE A 10 -21.50 1.69 -27.90
CA PHE A 10 -20.03 1.72 -27.91
C PHE A 10 -19.45 2.86 -27.06
N MET A 11 -20.07 4.05 -27.05
CA MET A 11 -19.66 5.14 -26.15
C MET A 11 -19.91 4.80 -24.68
N ALA A 12 -21.04 4.15 -24.35
CA ALA A 12 -21.34 3.74 -22.97
C ALA A 12 -20.34 2.71 -22.42
N MET A 13 -19.80 1.82 -23.26
CA MET A 13 -18.75 0.87 -22.89
C MET A 13 -17.40 1.57 -22.61
N LEU A 14 -17.11 2.67 -23.32
CA LEU A 14 -15.87 3.44 -23.14
C LEU A 14 -15.91 4.37 -21.90
N THR A 15 -17.11 4.70 -21.39
CA THR A 15 -17.27 5.54 -20.19
C THR A 15 -17.07 4.80 -18.86
N HIS A 16 -16.79 3.48 -18.91
CA HIS A 16 -16.37 2.71 -17.74
C HIS A 16 -14.92 2.27 -17.91
N VAL A 17 -14.01 3.25 -17.96
CA VAL A 17 -12.65 3.02 -17.44
C VAL A 17 -12.81 2.74 -15.95
N ALA A 18 -13.05 1.48 -15.61
CA ALA A 18 -12.90 1.03 -14.25
C ALA A 18 -11.45 1.35 -13.87
N LEU A 19 -11.26 2.30 -12.96
CA LEU A 19 -10.00 2.49 -12.26
C LEU A 19 -9.83 1.27 -11.36
N SER A 20 -9.51 0.12 -11.97
CA SER A 20 -9.19 -1.10 -11.25
C SER A 20 -7.68 -1.16 -11.14
N CYS A 21 -7.18 -1.18 -9.92
CA CYS A 21 -5.78 -1.51 -9.67
C CYS A 21 -5.51 -2.93 -10.20
N SER A 22 -4.49 -3.08 -11.04
CA SER A 22 -3.97 -4.38 -11.48
C SER A 22 -2.48 -4.45 -11.16
N CYS A 23 -2.10 -5.52 -10.46
CA CYS A 23 -0.73 -5.78 -10.08
C CYS A 23 -0.18 -6.91 -10.94
N PHE A 24 1.11 -6.85 -11.26
CA PHE A 24 1.81 -7.98 -11.85
C PHE A 24 2.08 -9.03 -10.76
N GLU A 25 1.79 -10.30 -11.05
CA GLU A 25 2.11 -11.38 -10.12
C GLU A 25 3.62 -11.50 -9.95
N GLN A 26 4.09 -11.56 -8.70
CA GLN A 26 5.51 -11.70 -8.37
C GLN A 26 5.67 -12.78 -7.32
N THR A 27 6.75 -13.56 -7.45
CA THR A 27 7.14 -14.51 -6.41
C THR A 27 7.51 -13.79 -5.12
N PHE A 28 7.56 -14.52 -4.01
CA PHE A 28 8.01 -13.96 -2.74
C PHE A 28 9.44 -13.41 -2.83
N GLU A 29 10.35 -14.19 -3.42
CA GLU A 29 11.75 -13.82 -3.60
C GLU A 29 11.91 -12.55 -4.44
N GLU A 30 11.21 -12.43 -5.58
CA GLU A 30 11.27 -11.22 -6.41
C GLU A 30 10.80 -9.97 -5.65
N ARG A 31 9.73 -10.09 -4.85
CA ARG A 31 9.23 -8.99 -4.02
C ARG A 31 10.23 -8.60 -2.94
N PHE A 32 10.77 -9.58 -2.23
CA PHE A 32 11.77 -9.34 -1.19
C PHE A 32 13.06 -8.72 -1.76
N CYS A 33 13.62 -9.34 -2.80
CA CYS A 33 14.87 -8.90 -3.43
C CYS A 33 14.72 -7.56 -4.13
N GLY A 34 13.56 -7.28 -4.73
CA GLY A 34 13.24 -5.98 -5.31
C GLY A 34 12.99 -4.86 -4.29
N SER A 35 12.64 -5.20 -3.04
CA SER A 35 12.34 -4.20 -2.01
C SER A 35 13.58 -3.49 -1.46
N THR A 36 13.43 -2.24 -1.05
CA THR A 36 14.48 -1.49 -0.31
C THR A 36 14.44 -1.75 1.20
N LEU A 37 13.28 -2.17 1.71
CA LEU A 37 13.01 -2.41 3.12
C LEU A 37 12.06 -3.60 3.26
N SER A 38 12.41 -4.60 4.05
CA SER A 38 11.52 -5.72 4.39
C SER A 38 11.42 -5.86 5.90
N ILE A 39 10.21 -5.80 6.43
CA ILE A 39 9.95 -5.74 7.88
C ILE A 39 8.72 -6.58 8.25
N ARG A 40 8.75 -7.12 9.47
CA ARG A 40 7.53 -7.51 10.19
C ARG A 40 7.12 -6.33 11.06
N ALA A 41 5.91 -5.83 10.88
CA ALA A 41 5.42 -4.68 11.62
C ALA A 41 3.98 -4.86 12.12
N LYS A 42 3.67 -4.26 13.26
CA LYS A 42 2.32 -4.22 13.85
C LYS A 42 1.67 -2.86 13.57
N VAL A 43 0.44 -2.88 13.08
CA VAL A 43 -0.33 -1.64 12.86
C VAL A 43 -0.81 -1.09 14.21
N LEU A 44 -0.42 0.13 14.54
CA LEU A 44 -0.82 0.81 15.79
C LEU A 44 -2.03 1.70 15.59
N ALA A 45 -2.08 2.44 14.47
CA ALA A 45 -3.14 3.41 14.19
C ALA A 45 -3.35 3.59 12.68
N LYS A 46 -4.54 4.05 12.32
CA LYS A 46 -4.92 4.50 10.98
C LYS A 46 -5.50 5.91 11.10
N PHE A 47 -5.11 6.80 10.20
CA PHE A 47 -5.62 8.17 10.11
C PHE A 47 -5.83 8.55 8.65
N ASP A 48 -6.70 9.53 8.45
CA ASP A 48 -7.08 10.08 7.16
C ASP A 48 -6.54 11.52 7.10
N ASN A 49 -6.05 11.98 5.96
CA ASN A 49 -5.63 13.38 5.82
C ASN A 49 -6.82 14.35 5.91
N CYS A 50 -8.06 13.90 5.68
CA CYS A 50 -9.18 14.82 5.55
C CYS A 50 -10.54 14.28 6.07
N PRO A 51 -10.60 13.78 7.32
CA PRO A 51 -11.80 13.13 7.84
C PRO A 51 -12.99 14.11 7.92
N GLY A 52 -13.93 13.98 6.98
CA GLY A 52 -15.18 14.74 6.96
C GLY A 52 -15.04 16.22 6.58
N THR A 53 -13.87 16.63 6.09
CA THR A 53 -13.60 18.01 5.67
C THR A 53 -13.38 18.17 4.17
N CYS A 54 -12.98 17.10 3.48
CA CYS A 54 -12.75 17.13 2.04
C CYS A 54 -14.03 16.92 1.26
N ASP A 55 -14.04 17.44 0.03
CA ASP A 55 -15.06 17.08 -0.94
C ASP A 55 -15.00 15.55 -1.18
N PRO A 56 -16.13 14.83 -1.07
CA PRO A 56 -16.13 13.37 -1.18
C PRO A 56 -15.65 12.84 -2.53
N ILE A 57 -15.71 13.63 -3.60
CA ILE A 57 -15.23 13.20 -4.92
C ILE A 57 -13.72 13.42 -5.00
N GLU A 58 -13.23 14.60 -4.61
CA GLU A 58 -11.80 14.91 -4.58
C GLU A 58 -11.01 13.93 -3.70
N ASP A 59 -11.58 13.57 -2.54
CA ASP A 59 -11.00 12.60 -1.62
C ASP A 59 -10.78 11.23 -2.28
N GLN A 60 -11.64 10.79 -3.20
CA GLN A 60 -11.45 9.51 -3.91
C GLN A 60 -10.25 9.50 -4.87
N PHE A 61 -9.70 10.67 -5.21
CA PHE A 61 -8.56 10.80 -6.12
C PHE A 61 -7.28 11.23 -5.41
N GLU A 62 -7.38 12.14 -4.43
CA GLU A 62 -6.23 12.74 -3.74
C GLU A 62 -6.14 12.38 -2.26
N GLY A 63 -7.18 11.78 -1.69
CA GLY A 63 -7.25 11.34 -0.31
C GLY A 63 -6.22 10.27 0.02
N LYS A 64 -5.66 10.37 1.22
CA LYS A 64 -4.67 9.41 1.73
C LYS A 64 -5.03 8.90 3.11
N PHE A 65 -4.98 7.58 3.25
CA PHE A 65 -4.82 6.97 4.56
C PHE A 65 -3.36 6.88 4.93
N PHE A 66 -3.11 7.07 6.22
CA PHE A 66 -1.81 6.87 6.80
C PHE A 66 -1.91 5.84 7.92
N PHE A 67 -0.84 5.08 8.09
CA PHE A 67 -0.71 4.11 9.16
C PHE A 67 0.53 4.38 9.98
N ILE A 68 0.39 4.29 11.31
CA ILE A 68 1.55 4.19 12.21
C ILE A 68 1.80 2.71 12.43
N VAL A 69 2.98 2.23 12.07
CA VAL A 69 3.37 0.84 12.31
C VAL A 69 4.58 0.77 13.22
N LYS A 70 4.57 -0.21 14.15
CA LYS A 70 5.73 -0.56 14.96
C LYS A 70 6.47 -1.71 14.30
N VAL A 71 7.72 -1.48 13.92
CA VAL A 71 8.64 -2.51 13.46
C VAL A 71 8.93 -3.46 14.61
N LEU A 72 8.67 -4.75 14.38
CA LEU A 72 8.98 -5.82 15.31
C LEU A 72 10.30 -6.48 14.91
N GLU A 73 10.55 -6.57 13.61
CA GLU A 73 11.73 -7.21 13.03
C GLU A 73 12.03 -6.61 11.66
N THR A 74 13.32 -6.47 11.35
CA THR A 74 13.82 -5.99 10.06
C THR A 74 14.62 -7.10 9.40
N PHE A 75 14.15 -7.56 8.24
CA PHE A 75 14.81 -8.58 7.44
C PHE A 75 15.74 -7.98 6.39
N LYS A 76 15.42 -6.77 5.90
CA LYS A 76 16.22 -6.04 4.91
C LYS A 76 16.04 -4.55 5.07
N GLY A 77 17.09 -3.78 4.81
CA GLY A 77 17.06 -2.32 4.81
C GLY A 77 17.47 -1.69 6.15
N PRO A 78 17.46 -0.35 6.25
CA PRO A 78 17.88 0.36 7.45
C PRO A 78 16.88 0.14 8.60
N SER A 79 17.38 0.12 9.83
CA SER A 79 16.52 0.15 11.02
C SER A 79 15.73 1.46 11.09
N ALA A 80 14.46 1.36 11.46
CA ALA A 80 13.63 2.54 11.69
C ALA A 80 13.97 3.21 13.02
N GLU A 81 13.96 4.54 13.03
CA GLU A 81 14.07 5.33 14.26
C GLU A 81 12.91 4.97 15.20
N ASP A 82 13.22 4.71 16.47
CA ASP A 82 12.27 4.25 17.50
C ASP A 82 11.43 3.02 17.14
N ASN A 83 11.83 2.28 16.10
CA ASN A 83 11.04 1.20 15.49
C ASN A 83 9.64 1.66 15.03
N ILE A 84 9.45 2.93 14.65
CA ILE A 84 8.19 3.45 14.13
C ILE A 84 8.36 3.87 12.67
N ILE A 85 7.43 3.45 11.83
CA ILE A 85 7.35 3.88 10.44
C ILE A 85 5.94 4.39 10.17
N PHE A 86 5.86 5.44 9.36
CA PHE A 86 4.60 5.93 8.82
C PHE A 86 4.43 5.45 7.39
N LEU A 87 3.30 4.82 7.11
CA LEU A 87 2.92 4.40 5.76
C LEU A 87 1.85 5.35 5.23
N ASP A 88 1.82 5.58 3.92
CA ASP A 88 0.75 6.31 3.24
C ASP A 88 0.19 5.50 2.07
N THR A 89 -1.11 5.56 1.84
CA THR A 89 -1.79 4.86 0.75
C THR A 89 -3.01 5.64 0.29
N ALA A 90 -3.47 5.42 -0.93
CA ALA A 90 -4.70 6.02 -1.43
C ALA A 90 -5.91 5.51 -0.61
N VAL A 91 -6.91 6.38 -0.39
CA VAL A 91 -8.18 5.95 0.24
C VAL A 91 -9.01 5.05 -0.68
N ASN A 92 -8.76 5.12 -1.98
CA ASN A 92 -9.48 4.40 -3.03
C ASN A 92 -8.73 3.12 -3.42
N ASP A 93 -9.35 1.96 -3.18
CA ASP A 93 -8.81 0.66 -3.55
C ASP A 93 -8.59 0.52 -5.07
N GLY A 94 -9.39 1.21 -5.88
CA GLY A 94 -9.22 1.30 -7.34
C GLY A 94 -7.92 1.98 -7.76
N LEU A 95 -7.34 2.82 -6.88
CA LEU A 95 -6.02 3.44 -7.03
C LEU A 95 -4.94 2.68 -6.24
N CYS A 96 -5.14 1.38 -6.03
CA CYS A 96 -4.25 0.50 -5.29
C CYS A 96 -4.13 0.84 -3.79
N GLY A 97 -5.13 1.54 -3.24
CA GLY A 97 -5.26 1.73 -1.80
C GLY A 97 -5.27 0.40 -1.05
N VAL A 98 -4.72 0.40 0.17
CA VAL A 98 -4.78 -0.76 1.07
C VAL A 98 -5.38 -0.38 2.41
N ASN A 99 -6.07 -1.33 3.02
CA ASN A 99 -6.66 -1.17 4.34
C ASN A 99 -6.04 -2.16 5.33
N LEU A 100 -5.01 -1.72 6.05
CA LEU A 100 -4.35 -2.54 7.06
C LEU A 100 -5.16 -2.53 8.37
N SER A 101 -5.31 -3.70 8.99
CA SER A 101 -6.08 -3.84 10.23
C SER A 101 -5.25 -3.42 11.45
N ILE A 102 -5.80 -2.51 12.26
CA ILE A 102 -5.16 -2.08 13.52
C ILE A 102 -5.00 -3.28 14.46
N GLY A 103 -3.82 -3.42 15.06
CA GLY A 103 -3.47 -4.53 15.95
C GLY A 103 -2.96 -5.78 15.23
N SER A 104 -3.11 -5.88 13.92
CA SER A 104 -2.57 -6.97 13.13
C SER A 104 -1.10 -6.77 12.77
N GLU A 105 -0.40 -7.88 12.54
CA GLU A 105 1.00 -7.92 12.13
C GLU A 105 1.09 -8.30 10.66
N TYR A 106 1.95 -7.61 9.93
CA TYR A 106 2.16 -7.79 8.50
C TYR A 106 3.64 -7.93 8.18
N LEU A 107 3.94 -8.76 7.20
CA LEU A 107 5.17 -8.69 6.42
C LEU A 107 4.99 -7.65 5.33
N LEU A 108 5.89 -6.67 5.30
CA LEU A 108 5.85 -5.52 4.41
C LEU A 108 7.16 -5.44 3.62
N ASN A 109 7.07 -5.52 2.30
CA ASN A 109 8.18 -5.31 1.37
C ASN A 109 7.98 -3.94 0.72
N LEU A 110 8.73 -2.94 1.19
CA LEU A 110 8.48 -1.53 0.91
C LEU A 110 9.56 -0.92 0.01
N ASN A 111 9.10 -0.03 -0.86
CA ASN A 111 9.93 0.73 -1.78
C ASN A 111 9.72 2.23 -1.59
N GLY A 112 10.82 2.97 -1.73
CA GLY A 112 10.79 4.43 -1.63
C GLY A 112 10.56 4.96 -0.21
N GLU A 113 10.84 6.24 -0.07
CA GLU A 113 10.57 7.04 1.12
C GLU A 113 10.24 8.45 0.61
N GLN A 114 9.10 8.98 1.01
CA GLN A 114 8.65 10.31 0.67
C GLN A 114 8.94 11.24 1.84
N MET A 115 9.42 12.44 1.54
CA MET A 115 9.62 13.50 2.51
C MET A 115 8.56 14.58 2.29
N SER A 116 7.76 14.86 3.32
CA SER A 116 6.90 16.03 3.38
C SER A 116 7.77 17.28 3.64
N ASN A 117 7.60 18.29 2.78
CA ASN A 117 8.34 19.56 2.85
C ASN A 117 7.49 20.71 3.41
N ASP A 118 6.20 20.48 3.63
CA ASP A 118 5.18 21.45 4.04
C ASP A 118 5.05 21.58 5.58
N GLY A 119 5.92 20.91 6.33
CA GLY A 119 5.90 20.92 7.80
C GLY A 119 4.86 19.97 8.40
N THR A 120 4.20 19.18 7.58
CA THR A 120 3.20 18.19 7.98
C THR A 120 3.88 17.00 8.66
N CYS A 121 3.33 16.56 9.79
CA CYS A 121 3.80 15.37 10.48
C CYS A 121 2.92 14.18 10.07
N PRO A 122 3.52 13.03 9.73
CA PRO A 122 4.94 12.70 9.76
C PRO A 122 5.74 13.29 8.58
N LYS A 123 6.98 13.75 8.84
CA LYS A 123 7.88 14.28 7.80
C LYS A 123 8.29 13.24 6.78
N LYS A 124 8.32 11.96 7.16
CA LYS A 124 8.69 10.85 6.29
C LYS A 124 7.57 9.83 6.26
N THR A 125 7.16 9.44 5.06
CA THR A 125 6.23 8.33 4.86
C THR A 125 6.78 7.36 3.84
N ARG A 126 6.35 6.11 3.92
CA ARG A 126 6.59 5.14 2.85
C ARG A 126 5.27 4.83 2.17
N PRO A 127 5.17 5.05 0.84
CA PRO A 127 3.98 4.65 0.13
C PRO A 127 3.83 3.14 0.23
N ILE A 128 2.58 2.71 0.41
CA ILE A 128 2.20 1.31 0.33
C ILE A 128 0.93 1.20 -0.51
N GLY A 129 0.89 0.20 -1.38
CA GLY A 129 -0.29 -0.11 -2.17
C GLY A 129 -0.54 -1.60 -2.29
N LEU A 130 -1.60 -1.94 -3.02
CA LEU A 130 -2.02 -3.32 -3.23
C LEU A 130 -0.91 -4.17 -3.86
N CYS A 131 -0.10 -3.57 -4.73
CA CYS A 131 1.00 -4.23 -5.44
C CYS A 131 2.28 -4.36 -4.61
N ASP A 132 2.33 -3.84 -3.38
CA ASP A 132 3.38 -4.18 -2.42
C ASP A 132 3.04 -5.46 -1.63
N PHE A 133 1.85 -6.02 -1.87
CA PHE A 133 1.36 -7.29 -1.33
C PHE A 133 1.52 -7.43 0.20
N PRO A 134 0.99 -6.48 1.01
CA PRO A 134 1.05 -6.58 2.46
C PRO A 134 0.41 -7.89 2.93
N THR A 135 1.21 -8.75 3.54
CA THR A 135 0.79 -10.11 3.90
C THR A 135 0.67 -10.23 5.40
N LEU A 136 -0.48 -10.67 5.91
CA LEU A 136 -0.63 -10.95 7.35
C LEU A 136 0.45 -11.92 7.80
N TRP A 137 1.13 -11.65 8.91
CA TRP A 137 2.21 -12.50 9.40
C TRP A 137 1.78 -13.95 9.66
N SER A 138 0.51 -14.14 10.07
CA SER A 138 -0.11 -15.46 10.24
C SER A 138 -0.21 -16.25 8.92
N ASN A 139 -0.24 -15.56 7.78
CA ASN A 139 -0.41 -16.14 6.45
C ASN A 139 0.92 -16.31 5.72
N VAL A 140 2.03 -15.78 6.25
CA VAL A 140 3.37 -16.06 5.72
C VAL A 140 3.69 -17.52 6.01
N SER A 141 4.01 -18.26 4.94
CA SER A 141 4.32 -19.68 5.01
C SER A 141 5.62 -19.93 5.79
N GLN A 142 5.84 -21.18 6.20
CA GLN A 142 7.09 -21.52 6.89
C GLN A 142 8.29 -21.37 5.96
N ASP A 143 8.17 -21.80 4.69
CA ASP A 143 9.24 -21.66 3.69
C ASP A 143 9.64 -20.19 3.47
N GLU A 144 8.66 -19.27 3.43
CA GLU A 144 8.94 -17.83 3.34
C GLU A 144 9.62 -17.29 4.60
N LYS A 145 9.25 -17.78 5.80
CA LYS A 145 9.92 -17.40 7.06
C LYS A 145 11.36 -17.90 7.10
N ASP A 146 11.58 -19.14 6.70
CA ASP A 146 12.92 -19.74 6.64
C ASP A 146 13.79 -18.98 5.62
N PHE A 147 13.22 -18.53 4.50
CA PHE A 147 13.91 -17.65 3.55
C PHE A 147 14.31 -16.31 4.20
N LEU A 148 13.43 -15.70 5.01
CA LEU A 148 13.71 -14.42 5.68
C LEU A 148 14.86 -14.50 6.70
N ASP A 149 15.12 -15.67 7.27
CA ASP A 149 16.23 -15.89 8.21
C ASP A 149 17.60 -15.88 7.50
N THR A 150 17.66 -16.42 6.28
CA THR A 150 18.87 -16.46 5.46
C THR A 150 18.57 -16.08 4.01
N PRO A 151 18.26 -14.80 3.74
CA PRO A 151 17.82 -14.37 2.43
C PRO A 151 18.96 -14.42 1.43
N THR A 152 18.72 -15.03 0.28
CA THR A 152 19.63 -15.00 -0.88
C THR A 152 19.01 -14.16 -1.97
N CYS A 153 19.64 -13.02 -2.22
CA CYS A 153 19.56 -12.21 -3.42
C CYS A 153 21.02 -11.99 -3.89
#